data_AF-A0A7S1RKE8-F1
#
_entry.id   AF-A0A7S1RKE8-F1
#
_cell.length_a   1.000
_cell.length_b   1.000
_cell.length_c   1.000
_cell.angle_alpha   90.00
_cell.angle_beta   90.00
_cell.angle_gamma   90.00
#
_symmetry.space_group_name_H-M   'P 1'
#
loop_
_entity.id
_entity.type
_entity.pdbx_description
1 polymer ?
#
loop_
_entity_poly.entity_id
_entity_poly.type
_entity_poly.pdbx_seq_one_letter_code
_entity_poly.pdbx_strand_id
1 'polypeptide(L)'
;WRYVVLGTANQFYQIATSKGLDFCRIRAAIMHKYGRAAGFPRAGFTAGPHLFKDTMQLAAYCRGHTFSLGHAAMLVNETMPDCLLDQAKRELARSGQTLAGMRCGILGMAFKPESEDPRESLAFKLRRLLLWEGAEVFCSDVFMKLEGFVDADCLLAQCEAVFLGCPHREYQSLRFHEGQKVFDCWGYLAGSALTVTPGCGSECTEALSVAIIGGAGHVGLPLSLVLAERGHRVVVVDTAAEKLESIRKG
;
A
#
# COMPACT_ATOMS: atom_id res chain seq x y z
N TRP A 1 9.12 14.47 -10.58
CA TRP A 1 9.30 14.37 -9.11
C TRP A 1 8.11 13.68 -8.42
N ARG A 2 6.93 14.33 -8.30
CA ARG A 2 5.78 13.80 -7.53
C ARG A 2 5.36 12.37 -7.92
N TYR A 3 5.32 12.06 -9.21
CA TYR A 3 5.00 10.71 -9.71
C TYR A 3 5.97 9.63 -9.20
N VAL A 4 7.26 9.94 -9.09
CA VAL A 4 8.30 9.05 -8.56
C VAL A 4 8.15 8.84 -7.04
N VAL A 5 7.83 9.90 -6.30
CA VAL A 5 7.61 9.81 -4.84
C VAL A 5 6.38 8.94 -4.54
N LEU A 6 5.30 9.12 -5.29
CA LEU A 6 4.11 8.28 -5.17
C LEU A 6 4.40 6.82 -5.57
N GLY A 7 5.15 6.62 -6.67
CA GLY A 7 5.66 5.31 -7.08
C GLY A 7 6.48 4.62 -6.00
N THR A 8 7.24 5.36 -5.20
CA THR A 8 8.02 4.78 -4.09
C THR A 8 7.10 4.23 -2.99
N ALA A 9 6.06 4.98 -2.60
CA ALA A 9 5.08 4.48 -1.62
C ALA A 9 4.30 3.27 -2.14
N ASN A 10 3.90 3.30 -3.42
CA ASN A 10 3.26 2.18 -4.08
C ASN A 10 4.16 0.94 -4.15
N GLN A 11 5.46 1.11 -4.43
CA GLN A 11 6.40 -0.01 -4.44
C GLN A 11 6.52 -0.66 -3.06
N PHE A 12 6.59 0.14 -1.99
CA PHE A 12 6.64 -0.40 -0.63
C PHE A 12 5.34 -1.06 -0.20
N TYR A 13 4.19 -0.56 -0.66
CA TYR A 13 2.91 -1.22 -0.49
C TYR A 13 2.87 -2.59 -1.18
N GLN A 14 3.31 -2.68 -2.43
CA GLN A 14 3.41 -3.94 -3.17
C GLN A 14 4.30 -4.95 -2.43
N ILE A 15 5.46 -4.52 -1.93
CA ILE A 15 6.39 -5.37 -1.18
C ILE A 15 5.74 -5.85 0.13
N ALA A 16 5.20 -4.93 0.94
CA ALA A 16 4.60 -5.25 2.23
C ALA A 16 3.43 -6.24 2.08
N THR A 17 2.52 -5.96 1.17
CA THR A 17 1.33 -6.80 0.94
C THR A 17 1.67 -8.13 0.27
N SER A 18 2.74 -8.23 -0.52
CA SER A 18 3.25 -9.53 -1.02
C SER A 18 3.66 -10.47 0.13
N LYS A 19 4.07 -9.91 1.27
CA LYS A 19 4.46 -10.63 2.48
C LYS A 19 3.35 -10.72 3.53
N GLY A 20 2.13 -10.26 3.21
CA GLY A 20 1.01 -10.23 4.16
C GLY A 20 1.18 -9.22 5.31
N LEU A 21 2.02 -8.19 5.12
CA LEU A 21 2.26 -7.15 6.12
C LEU A 21 1.38 -5.92 5.89
N ASP A 22 1.01 -5.25 6.98
CA ASP A 22 0.23 -4.02 6.97
C ASP A 22 1.11 -2.80 6.61
N PHE A 23 0.98 -2.34 5.36
CA PHE A 23 1.71 -1.17 4.87
C PHE A 23 1.36 0.12 5.63
N CYS A 24 0.12 0.29 6.10
CA CYS A 24 -0.28 1.52 6.81
C CYS A 24 0.47 1.64 8.14
N ARG A 25 0.61 0.52 8.87
CA ARG A 25 1.43 0.45 10.09
C ARG A 25 2.91 0.64 9.80
N ILE A 26 3.45 0.01 8.75
CA ILE A 26 4.85 0.19 8.33
C ILE A 26 5.12 1.65 7.98
N ARG A 27 4.25 2.27 7.17
CA ARG A 27 4.33 3.68 6.80
C ARG A 27 4.30 4.58 8.04
N ALA A 28 3.37 4.35 8.97
CA ALA A 28 3.32 5.11 10.21
C ALA A 28 4.61 4.97 11.04
N ALA A 29 5.19 3.76 11.08
CA ALA A 29 6.48 3.53 11.74
C ALA A 29 7.64 4.25 11.05
N ILE A 30 7.71 4.25 9.70
CA ILE A 30 8.71 5.00 8.92
C ILE A 30 8.69 6.49 9.28
N MET A 31 7.50 7.04 9.53
CA MET A 31 7.30 8.45 9.84
C MET A 31 7.49 8.79 11.33
N HIS A 32 7.43 7.79 12.22
CA HIS A 32 7.42 8.01 13.66
C HIS A 32 8.72 8.65 14.13
N LYS A 33 8.62 9.89 14.65
CA LYS A 33 9.77 10.70 15.11
C LYS A 33 10.89 10.84 14.07
N TYR A 34 10.57 10.73 12.79
CA TYR A 34 11.54 10.86 11.70
C TYR A 34 11.17 11.99 10.74
N GLY A 35 11.64 13.20 11.06
CA GLY A 35 11.26 14.42 10.34
C GLY A 35 11.53 14.38 8.83
N ARG A 36 12.56 13.67 8.38
CA ARG A 36 12.87 13.53 6.95
C ARG A 36 11.82 12.75 6.17
N ALA A 37 11.06 11.87 6.84
CA ALA A 37 9.98 11.11 6.24
C ALA A 37 8.59 11.63 6.62
N ALA A 38 8.47 12.77 7.29
CA ALA A 38 7.18 13.31 7.76
C ALA A 38 6.15 13.54 6.62
N GLY A 39 6.61 13.69 5.38
CA GLY A 39 5.78 13.82 4.18
C GLY A 39 5.65 12.54 3.34
N PHE A 40 6.04 11.37 3.83
CA PHE A 40 5.99 10.14 3.04
C PHE A 40 4.53 9.82 2.65
N PRO A 41 4.19 9.72 1.35
CA PRO A 41 2.80 9.63 0.93
C PRO A 41 2.19 8.27 1.27
N ARG A 42 0.86 8.19 1.19
CA ARG A 42 0.14 6.91 1.20
C ARG A 42 0.31 6.22 -0.15
N ALA A 43 0.06 4.91 -0.18
CA ALA A 43 -0.14 4.20 -1.43
C ALA A 43 -1.52 4.51 -2.01
N GLY A 44 -1.72 4.17 -3.28
CA GLY A 44 -2.97 4.36 -3.99
C GLY A 44 -2.81 4.49 -5.49
N PHE A 45 -3.93 4.67 -6.18
CA PHE A 45 -3.94 4.88 -7.63
C PHE A 45 -3.36 6.25 -7.97
N THR A 46 -2.13 6.24 -8.47
CA THR A 46 -1.44 7.46 -8.90
C THR A 46 -1.81 7.73 -10.35
N ALA A 47 -2.85 8.52 -10.53
CA ALA A 47 -3.53 8.71 -11.80
C ALA A 47 -3.56 10.19 -12.24
N GLY A 48 -4.25 10.44 -13.35
CA GLY A 48 -4.50 11.78 -13.88
C GLY A 48 -3.48 12.22 -14.93
N PRO A 49 -3.88 13.13 -15.84
CA PRO A 49 -3.15 13.37 -17.08
C PRO A 49 -1.75 13.91 -16.84
N HIS A 50 -1.56 14.84 -15.91
CA HIS A 50 -0.27 15.52 -15.70
C HIS A 50 0.82 14.60 -15.17
N LEU A 51 0.51 13.76 -14.18
CA LEU A 51 1.53 12.94 -13.53
C LEU A 51 2.13 11.92 -14.50
N PHE A 52 1.26 11.22 -15.24
CA PHE A 52 1.68 10.24 -16.23
C PHE A 52 2.31 10.91 -17.45
N LYS A 53 1.59 11.83 -18.11
CA LYS A 53 2.03 12.40 -19.39
C LYS A 53 3.34 13.17 -19.26
N ASP A 54 3.49 13.99 -18.22
CA ASP A 54 4.66 14.86 -18.08
C ASP A 54 5.90 14.01 -17.76
N THR A 55 5.73 12.92 -16.98
CA THR A 55 6.80 11.95 -16.74
C THR A 55 7.20 11.22 -18.02
N MET A 56 6.22 10.80 -18.83
CA MET A 56 6.51 10.08 -20.08
C MET A 56 7.09 10.98 -21.17
N GLN A 57 6.68 12.24 -21.24
CA GLN A 57 7.32 13.23 -22.12
C GLN A 57 8.78 13.44 -21.76
N LEU A 58 9.09 13.59 -20.46
CA LEU A 58 10.48 13.69 -20.00
C LEU A 58 11.27 12.41 -20.30
N ALA A 59 10.66 11.25 -20.09
CA ALA A 59 11.28 9.96 -20.38
C ALA A 59 11.60 9.78 -21.88
N ALA A 60 10.70 10.21 -22.77
CA ALA A 60 10.91 10.20 -24.21
C ALA A 60 11.98 11.20 -24.67
N TYR A 61 12.06 12.36 -24.01
CA TYR A 61 13.12 13.35 -24.28
C TYR A 61 14.50 12.86 -23.85
N CYS A 62 14.59 12.22 -22.69
CA CYS A 62 15.81 11.65 -22.13
C CYS A 62 16.22 10.36 -22.85
N ARG A 63 17.02 10.49 -23.92
CA ARG A 63 17.58 9.35 -24.67
C ARG A 63 18.49 8.46 -23.80
N GLY A 64 18.64 7.20 -24.21
CA GLY A 64 19.58 6.26 -23.59
C GLY A 64 19.20 5.78 -22.19
N HIS A 65 17.90 5.75 -21.84
CA HIS A 65 17.38 5.33 -20.53
C HIS A 65 17.93 6.15 -19.34
N THR A 66 18.33 7.39 -19.57
CA THR A 66 18.90 8.29 -18.55
C THR A 66 17.89 8.75 -17.51
N PHE A 67 16.59 8.51 -17.73
CA PHE A 67 15.51 8.77 -16.76
C PHE A 67 14.88 7.47 -16.23
N SER A 68 15.71 6.52 -15.79
CA SER A 68 15.29 5.21 -15.28
C SER A 68 14.27 5.28 -14.14
N LEU A 69 14.41 6.25 -13.22
CA LEU A 69 13.45 6.44 -12.11
C LEU A 69 12.04 6.81 -12.59
N GLY A 70 11.91 7.56 -13.69
CA GLY A 70 10.61 7.88 -14.27
C GLY A 70 9.92 6.65 -14.84
N HIS A 71 10.66 5.82 -15.56
CA HIS A 71 10.16 4.54 -16.08
C HIS A 71 9.77 3.58 -14.96
N ALA A 72 10.61 3.45 -13.92
CA ALA A 72 10.30 2.61 -12.77
C ALA A 72 9.02 3.08 -12.06
N ALA A 73 8.88 4.40 -11.85
CA ALA A 73 7.67 4.97 -11.27
C ALA A 73 6.42 4.66 -12.10
N MET A 74 6.52 4.74 -13.43
CA MET A 74 5.43 4.37 -14.33
C MET A 74 5.04 2.91 -14.16
N LEU A 75 6.00 1.99 -14.24
CA LEU A 75 5.75 0.55 -14.09
C LEU A 75 5.05 0.25 -12.76
N VAL A 76 5.48 0.87 -11.67
CA VAL A 76 4.89 0.65 -10.35
C VAL A 76 3.50 1.24 -10.24
N ASN A 77 3.31 2.50 -10.63
CA ASN A 77 2.03 3.20 -10.46
C ASN A 77 0.93 2.57 -11.32
N GLU A 78 1.25 2.25 -12.58
CA GLU A 78 0.28 1.66 -13.50
C GLU A 78 -0.13 0.24 -13.09
N THR A 79 0.69 -0.49 -12.32
CA THR A 79 0.39 -1.86 -11.85
C THR A 79 -0.28 -1.93 -10.48
N MET A 80 -0.63 -0.79 -9.88
CA MET A 80 -1.36 -0.78 -8.61
C MET A 80 -2.75 -1.46 -8.67
N PRO A 81 -3.55 -1.32 -9.75
CA PRO A 81 -4.78 -2.10 -9.91
C PRO A 81 -4.53 -3.60 -9.91
N ASP A 82 -3.49 -4.05 -10.60
CA ASP A 82 -3.08 -5.46 -10.66
C ASP A 82 -2.69 -5.97 -9.26
N CYS A 83 -1.92 -5.18 -8.49
CA CYS A 83 -1.56 -5.51 -7.12
C CYS A 83 -2.79 -5.65 -6.19
N LEU A 84 -3.78 -4.77 -6.34
CA LEU A 84 -5.01 -4.84 -5.54
C LEU A 84 -5.87 -6.05 -5.93
N LEU A 85 -5.94 -6.36 -7.23
CA LEU A 85 -6.59 -7.58 -7.73
C LEU A 85 -5.93 -8.84 -7.16
N ASP A 86 -4.60 -8.93 -7.21
CA ASP A 86 -3.85 -10.07 -6.68
C ASP A 86 -4.02 -10.24 -5.17
N GLN A 87 -4.22 -9.15 -4.43
CA GLN A 87 -4.59 -9.22 -3.01
C GLN A 87 -5.97 -9.85 -2.84
N ALA A 88 -6.96 -9.38 -3.61
CA ALA A 88 -8.30 -9.96 -3.58
C ALA A 88 -8.30 -11.44 -3.93
N LYS A 89 -7.61 -11.85 -5.00
CA LYS A 89 -7.48 -13.25 -5.39
C LYS A 89 -6.84 -14.10 -4.30
N ARG A 90 -5.76 -13.63 -3.67
CA ARG A 90 -5.11 -14.34 -2.55
C ARG A 90 -6.02 -14.48 -1.34
N GLU A 91 -6.80 -13.45 -1.02
CA GLU A 91 -7.73 -13.50 0.10
C GLU A 91 -8.89 -14.46 -0.15
N LEU A 92 -9.50 -14.36 -1.33
CA LEU A 92 -10.58 -15.25 -1.78
C LEU A 92 -10.15 -16.72 -1.86
N ALA A 93 -8.93 -16.98 -2.31
CA ALA A 93 -8.39 -18.34 -2.37
C ALA A 93 -8.33 -19.01 -0.98
N ARG A 94 -8.15 -18.25 0.12
CA ARG A 94 -8.15 -18.81 1.48
C ARG A 94 -9.51 -19.39 1.89
N SER A 95 -10.60 -18.88 1.31
CA SER A 95 -11.96 -19.40 1.51
C SER A 95 -12.44 -20.29 0.35
N GLY A 96 -11.55 -20.68 -0.57
CA GLY A 96 -11.89 -21.50 -1.73
C GLY A 96 -12.77 -20.78 -2.77
N GLN A 97 -12.83 -19.45 -2.72
CA GLN A 97 -13.63 -18.63 -3.63
C GLN A 97 -12.79 -18.06 -4.77
N THR A 98 -13.44 -17.70 -5.87
CA THR A 98 -12.83 -17.00 -7.00
C THR A 98 -13.66 -15.75 -7.34
N LEU A 99 -13.14 -14.93 -8.25
CA LEU A 99 -13.87 -13.75 -8.76
C LEU A 99 -14.88 -14.10 -9.85
N ALA A 100 -14.80 -15.29 -10.45
CA ALA A 100 -15.67 -15.70 -11.54
C ALA A 100 -17.13 -15.80 -11.07
N GLY A 101 -18.02 -15.01 -11.67
CA GLY A 101 -19.43 -14.88 -11.28
C GLY A 101 -19.66 -14.08 -10.00
N MET A 102 -18.61 -13.55 -9.36
CA MET A 102 -18.74 -12.75 -8.14
C MET A 102 -19.19 -11.34 -8.46
N ARG A 103 -20.14 -10.83 -7.70
CA ARG A 103 -20.56 -9.42 -7.77
C ARG A 103 -19.55 -8.54 -7.05
N CYS A 104 -18.78 -7.79 -7.83
CA CYS A 104 -17.72 -6.91 -7.38
C CYS A 104 -18.11 -5.43 -7.58
N GLY A 105 -17.97 -4.61 -6.55
CA GLY A 105 -18.22 -3.18 -6.61
C GLY A 105 -16.93 -2.38 -6.61
N ILE A 106 -16.85 -1.31 -7.41
CA ILE A 106 -15.79 -0.30 -7.32
C ILE A 106 -16.40 1.01 -6.81
N LEU A 107 -15.95 1.47 -5.65
CA LEU A 107 -16.28 2.77 -5.06
C LEU A 107 -15.24 3.81 -5.48
N GLY A 108 -15.69 4.87 -6.16
CA GLY A 108 -14.83 5.94 -6.66
C GLY A 108 -14.17 5.54 -7.98
N MET A 109 -14.57 6.22 -9.04
CA MET A 109 -14.15 5.99 -10.42
C MET A 109 -13.40 7.19 -11.00
N ALA A 110 -13.52 8.38 -10.39
CA ALA A 110 -12.68 9.53 -10.71
C ALA A 110 -11.20 9.27 -10.39
N PHE A 111 -10.29 10.01 -11.03
CA PHE A 111 -8.85 9.82 -10.81
C PHE A 111 -8.36 10.43 -9.48
N LYS A 112 -9.11 11.37 -8.92
CA LYS A 112 -8.78 12.07 -7.66
C LYS A 112 -10.02 12.29 -6.80
N PRO A 113 -9.86 12.35 -5.46
CA PRO A 113 -10.94 12.67 -4.55
C PRO A 113 -11.60 14.02 -4.87
N GLU A 114 -12.90 14.09 -4.56
CA GLU A 114 -13.75 15.28 -4.72
C GLU A 114 -13.68 15.90 -6.14
N SER A 115 -13.69 15.03 -7.15
CA SER A 115 -13.63 15.42 -8.56
C SER A 115 -14.47 14.48 -9.40
N GLU A 116 -15.00 15.00 -10.50
CA GLU A 116 -15.76 14.23 -11.49
C GLU A 116 -14.91 13.77 -12.69
N ASP A 117 -13.58 13.92 -12.63
CA ASP A 117 -12.71 13.79 -13.80
C ASP A 117 -12.30 12.32 -14.00
N PRO A 118 -12.70 11.67 -15.12
CA PRO A 118 -12.37 10.27 -15.40
C PRO A 118 -10.97 10.09 -16.00
N ARG A 119 -10.31 11.16 -16.45
CA ARG A 119 -9.14 11.04 -17.32
C ARG A 119 -7.99 10.31 -16.62
N GLU A 120 -7.49 9.29 -17.30
CA GLU A 120 -6.41 8.42 -16.81
C GLU A 120 -6.71 7.78 -15.44
N SER A 121 -7.98 7.64 -15.05
CA SER A 121 -8.33 6.98 -13.79
C SER A 121 -8.03 5.48 -13.86
N LEU A 122 -7.20 5.01 -12.94
CA LEU A 122 -6.83 3.60 -12.82
C LEU A 122 -8.00 2.73 -12.28
N ALA A 123 -9.08 3.33 -11.78
CA ALA A 123 -10.29 2.60 -11.41
C ALA A 123 -10.95 1.92 -12.62
N PHE A 124 -10.89 2.54 -13.81
CA PHE A 124 -11.36 1.89 -15.04
C PHE A 124 -10.46 0.73 -15.47
N LYS A 125 -9.15 0.82 -15.21
CA LYS A 125 -8.24 -0.31 -15.40
C LYS A 125 -8.59 -1.46 -14.47
N LEU A 126 -8.84 -1.18 -13.19
CA LEU A 126 -9.31 -2.18 -12.21
C LEU A 126 -10.62 -2.85 -12.67
N ARG A 127 -11.60 -2.07 -13.14
CA ARG A 127 -12.86 -2.59 -13.70
C ARG A 127 -12.59 -3.62 -14.80
N ARG A 128 -11.71 -3.30 -15.75
CA ARG A 128 -11.37 -4.20 -16.86
C ARG A 128 -10.69 -5.48 -16.37
N LEU A 129 -9.79 -5.37 -15.39
CA LEU A 129 -9.13 -6.52 -14.79
C LEU A 129 -10.15 -7.45 -14.08
N LEU A 130 -11.09 -6.90 -13.31
CA LEU A 130 -12.15 -7.68 -12.66
C LEU A 130 -13.07 -8.37 -13.66
N LEU A 131 -13.45 -7.69 -14.73
CA LEU A 131 -14.23 -8.28 -15.83
C LEU A 131 -13.47 -9.43 -16.50
N TRP A 132 -12.15 -9.31 -16.71
CA TRP A 132 -11.33 -10.39 -17.26
C TRP A 132 -11.21 -11.60 -16.33
N GLU A 133 -11.33 -11.42 -15.02
CA GLU A 133 -11.43 -12.51 -14.04
C GLU A 133 -12.84 -13.13 -13.96
N GLY A 134 -13.77 -12.65 -14.78
CA GLY A 134 -15.15 -13.16 -14.87
C GLY A 134 -16.09 -12.61 -13.81
N ALA A 135 -15.74 -11.54 -13.11
CA ALA A 135 -16.61 -10.89 -12.13
C ALA A 135 -17.74 -10.09 -12.81
N GLU A 136 -18.87 -9.97 -12.12
CA GLU A 136 -19.91 -9.00 -12.45
C GLU A 136 -19.58 -7.68 -11.75
N VAL A 137 -19.30 -6.61 -12.50
CA VAL A 137 -18.70 -5.39 -11.92
C VAL A 137 -19.68 -4.21 -11.89
N PHE A 138 -19.97 -3.74 -10.68
CA PHE A 138 -20.74 -2.54 -10.39
C PHE A 138 -19.78 -1.37 -10.13
N CYS A 139 -20.12 -0.18 -10.60
CA CYS A 139 -19.31 1.02 -10.43
C CYS A 139 -20.16 2.12 -9.78
N SER A 140 -19.60 2.81 -8.81
CA SER A 140 -20.24 3.97 -8.18
C SER A 140 -19.22 5.08 -7.97
N ASP A 141 -19.64 6.31 -8.20
CA ASP A 141 -18.91 7.52 -7.85
C ASP A 141 -19.90 8.61 -7.40
N VAL A 142 -19.54 9.33 -6.34
CA VAL A 142 -20.39 10.40 -5.77
C VAL A 142 -20.40 11.63 -6.67
N PHE A 143 -19.26 11.95 -7.27
CA PHE A 143 -19.07 13.16 -8.07
C PHE A 143 -19.23 12.88 -9.56
N MET A 144 -18.87 11.68 -10.00
CA MET A 144 -18.96 11.29 -11.42
C MET A 144 -20.16 10.37 -11.65
N LYS A 145 -21.01 10.72 -12.63
CA LYS A 145 -22.12 9.87 -13.07
C LYS A 145 -21.94 9.51 -14.54
N LEU A 146 -21.79 8.23 -14.81
CA LEU A 146 -21.75 7.67 -16.16
C LEU A 146 -22.86 6.64 -16.33
N GLU A 147 -23.24 6.37 -17.57
CA GLU A 147 -24.21 5.33 -17.88
C GLU A 147 -23.75 3.98 -17.29
N GLY A 148 -24.69 3.28 -16.63
CA GLY A 148 -24.43 2.02 -15.94
C GLY A 148 -23.82 2.13 -14.54
N PHE A 149 -23.51 3.34 -14.05
CA PHE A 149 -23.13 3.50 -12.64
C PHE A 149 -24.36 3.41 -11.74
N VAL A 150 -24.17 2.81 -10.57
CA VAL A 150 -25.18 2.70 -9.51
C VAL A 150 -24.83 3.64 -8.35
N ASP A 151 -25.80 3.92 -7.49
CA ASP A 151 -25.53 4.60 -6.23
C ASP A 151 -24.72 3.69 -5.27
N ALA A 152 -24.08 4.31 -4.28
CA ALA A 152 -23.19 3.59 -3.37
C ALA A 152 -23.94 2.57 -2.51
N ASP A 153 -25.16 2.89 -2.06
CA ASP A 153 -25.98 2.00 -1.24
C ASP A 153 -26.40 0.75 -2.03
N CYS A 154 -26.82 0.94 -3.28
CA CYS A 154 -27.14 -0.13 -4.23
C CYS A 154 -25.93 -1.03 -4.51
N LEU A 155 -24.75 -0.43 -4.72
CA LEU A 155 -23.51 -1.18 -4.88
C LEU A 155 -23.20 -2.03 -3.64
N LEU A 156 -23.27 -1.43 -2.45
CA LEU A 156 -22.98 -2.11 -1.19
C LEU A 156 -23.98 -3.24 -0.90
N ALA A 157 -25.25 -3.07 -1.25
CA ALA A 157 -26.29 -4.09 -1.06
C ALA A 157 -26.13 -5.29 -2.01
N GLN A 158 -25.56 -5.09 -3.20
CA GLN A 158 -25.49 -6.13 -4.24
C GLN A 158 -24.13 -6.84 -4.33
N CYS A 159 -23.05 -6.19 -3.89
CA CYS A 159 -21.69 -6.69 -4.11
C CYS A 159 -21.17 -7.49 -2.91
N GLU A 160 -20.53 -8.62 -3.19
CA GLU A 160 -19.86 -9.47 -2.20
C GLU A 160 -18.44 -8.97 -1.88
N ALA A 161 -17.78 -8.37 -2.89
CA ALA A 161 -16.46 -7.77 -2.80
C ALA A 161 -16.53 -6.31 -3.24
N VAL A 162 -15.90 -5.41 -2.48
CA VAL A 162 -15.88 -3.97 -2.75
C VAL A 162 -14.44 -3.48 -2.80
N PHE A 163 -14.11 -2.75 -3.86
CA PHE A 163 -12.80 -2.18 -4.09
C PHE A 163 -12.88 -0.66 -4.00
N LEU A 164 -11.95 -0.04 -3.27
CA LEU A 164 -11.86 1.42 -3.23
C LEU A 164 -10.98 1.92 -4.39
N GLY A 165 -11.61 2.41 -5.46
CA GLY A 165 -10.93 3.01 -6.60
C GLY A 165 -10.48 4.44 -6.35
N CYS A 166 -11.31 5.27 -5.70
CA CYS A 166 -10.98 6.65 -5.34
C CYS A 166 -11.53 7.01 -3.95
N PRO A 167 -10.71 7.50 -3.00
CA PRO A 167 -11.11 7.72 -1.61
C PRO A 167 -11.81 9.07 -1.41
N HIS A 168 -13.06 9.20 -1.88
CA HIS A 168 -13.89 10.38 -1.59
C HIS A 168 -14.26 10.44 -0.11
N ARG A 169 -14.36 11.66 0.44
CA ARG A 169 -14.69 11.91 1.86
C ARG A 169 -15.96 11.22 2.34
N GLU A 170 -16.99 11.19 1.50
CA GLU A 170 -18.28 10.57 1.82
C GLU A 170 -18.16 9.07 2.12
N TYR A 171 -17.14 8.40 1.58
CA TYR A 171 -16.95 6.96 1.77
C TYR A 171 -16.51 6.57 3.18
N GLN A 172 -16.00 7.52 3.99
CA GLN A 172 -15.67 7.26 5.39
C GLN A 172 -16.91 6.95 6.24
N SER A 173 -18.08 7.47 5.86
CA SER A 173 -19.33 7.23 6.58
C SER A 173 -20.06 5.97 6.13
N LEU A 174 -19.63 5.33 5.05
CA LEU A 174 -20.28 4.11 4.56
C LEU A 174 -20.19 2.97 5.58
N ARG A 175 -21.15 2.05 5.50
CA ARG A 175 -21.24 0.86 6.34
C ARG A 175 -21.26 -0.36 5.43
N PHE A 176 -20.33 -1.27 5.68
CA PHE A 176 -20.19 -2.51 4.95
C PHE A 176 -20.93 -3.62 5.71
N HIS A 177 -21.55 -4.54 4.98
CA HIS A 177 -22.26 -5.65 5.59
C HIS A 177 -21.28 -6.66 6.21
N GLU A 178 -21.74 -7.44 7.19
CA GLU A 178 -20.91 -8.45 7.83
C GLU A 178 -20.43 -9.49 6.81
N GLY A 179 -19.12 -9.77 6.80
CA GLY A 179 -18.50 -10.68 5.84
C GLY A 179 -18.27 -10.11 4.43
N GLN A 180 -18.67 -8.86 4.16
CA GLN A 180 -18.37 -8.18 2.89
C GLN A 180 -16.86 -7.94 2.79
N LYS A 181 -16.26 -8.35 1.66
CA LYS A 181 -14.81 -8.23 1.46
C LYS A 181 -14.49 -6.84 0.95
N VAL A 182 -13.56 -6.14 1.62
CA VAL A 182 -13.21 -4.77 1.27
C VAL A 182 -11.73 -4.67 0.96
N PHE A 183 -11.42 -4.20 -0.25
CA PHE A 183 -10.06 -4.07 -0.76
C PHE A 183 -9.71 -2.59 -0.94
N ASP A 184 -8.77 -2.11 -0.12
CA ASP A 184 -8.41 -0.69 -0.02
C ASP A 184 -6.88 -0.52 0.06
N CYS A 185 -6.26 -0.09 -1.05
CA CYS A 185 -4.83 0.21 -1.10
C CYS A 185 -4.46 1.59 -0.55
N TRP A 186 -5.44 2.43 -0.25
CA TRP A 186 -5.27 3.79 0.26
C TRP A 186 -5.13 3.83 1.79
N GLY A 187 -5.55 2.76 2.47
CA GLY A 187 -5.68 2.75 3.93
C GLY A 187 -6.65 3.84 4.42
N TYR A 188 -7.73 4.01 3.68
CA TYR A 188 -8.71 5.08 3.85
C TYR A 188 -9.93 4.63 4.67
N LEU A 189 -10.39 3.41 4.45
CA LEU A 189 -11.55 2.81 5.13
C LEU A 189 -11.16 2.16 6.46
N ALA A 190 -9.93 1.62 6.54
CA ALA A 190 -9.39 1.05 7.76
C ALA A 190 -8.73 2.13 8.64
N GLY A 191 -9.33 2.44 9.78
CA GLY A 191 -8.75 3.32 10.81
C GLY A 191 -7.52 2.68 11.45
N SER A 192 -6.36 2.84 10.84
CA SER A 192 -5.11 2.26 11.35
C SER A 192 -4.40 3.27 12.27
N ALA A 193 -4.74 3.25 13.56
CA ALA A 193 -3.95 3.95 14.58
C ALA A 193 -2.66 3.15 14.88
N LEU A 194 -1.50 3.81 14.78
CA LEU A 194 -0.24 3.22 15.24
C LEU A 194 -0.27 3.16 16.77
N THR A 195 -0.52 1.98 17.33
CA THR A 195 -0.35 1.72 18.75
C THR A 195 1.07 1.25 18.99
N VAL A 196 1.88 2.08 19.66
CA VAL A 196 3.21 1.69 20.14
C VAL A 196 3.02 1.05 21.51
N THR A 197 2.98 -0.28 21.55
CA THR A 197 3.01 -1.02 22.81
C THR A 197 4.44 -1.05 23.33
N PRO A 198 4.68 -0.86 24.64
CA PRO A 198 5.92 -1.29 25.27
C PRO A 198 6.14 -2.77 24.91
N GLY A 199 7.38 -3.18 24.59
CA GLY A 199 7.66 -4.57 24.25
C GLY A 199 7.24 -5.48 25.40
N CYS A 200 6.10 -6.17 25.25
CA CYS A 200 5.77 -7.30 26.10
C CYS A 200 6.48 -8.50 25.49
N GLY A 201 7.53 -8.98 26.17
CA GLY A 201 8.30 -10.14 25.75
C GLY A 201 7.42 -11.37 25.67
N SER A 202 6.89 -11.68 24.49
CA SER A 202 6.50 -13.06 24.19
C SER A 202 7.81 -13.83 24.03
N GLU A 203 8.09 -14.75 24.95
CA GLU A 203 9.25 -15.64 24.87
C GLU A 203 9.30 -16.31 23.50
N CYS A 204 10.37 -16.08 22.73
CA CYS A 204 10.63 -16.86 21.53
C CYS A 204 10.85 -18.32 21.94
N THR A 205 10.09 -19.24 21.35
CA THR A 205 10.21 -20.68 21.60
C THR A 205 11.53 -21.27 21.10
N GLU A 206 12.30 -20.54 20.28
CA GLU A 206 13.66 -20.90 19.86
C GLU A 206 14.60 -19.68 19.87
N ALA A 207 15.69 -19.77 20.63
CA ALA A 207 16.74 -18.75 20.69
C ALA A 207 17.73 -18.93 19.53
N LEU A 208 17.86 -17.92 18.66
CA LEU A 208 18.82 -17.89 17.57
C LEU A 208 20.11 -17.16 17.99
N SER A 209 21.23 -17.50 17.36
CA SER A 209 22.45 -16.69 17.39
C SER A 209 22.49 -15.79 16.16
N VAL A 210 22.38 -14.48 16.35
CA VAL A 210 22.22 -13.50 15.26
C VAL A 210 23.39 -12.52 15.29
N ALA A 211 24.12 -12.39 14.19
CA ALA A 211 25.13 -11.34 14.02
C ALA A 211 24.57 -10.19 13.17
N ILE A 212 24.69 -8.95 13.65
CA ILE A 212 24.24 -7.74 12.94
C ILE A 212 25.46 -6.93 12.52
N ILE A 213 25.71 -6.92 11.21
CA ILE A 213 26.80 -6.15 10.58
C ILE A 213 26.34 -4.70 10.40
N GLY A 214 27.14 -3.73 10.86
CA GLY A 214 26.73 -2.33 11.01
C GLY A 214 25.81 -2.11 12.22
N GLY A 215 25.84 -3.03 13.19
CA GLY A 215 24.90 -3.07 14.31
C GLY A 215 25.06 -1.94 15.32
N ALA A 216 26.13 -1.13 15.27
CA ALA A 216 26.29 0.04 16.15
C ALA A 216 25.71 1.34 15.53
N GLY A 217 25.10 1.24 14.35
CA GLY A 217 24.46 2.36 13.67
C GLY A 217 23.05 2.69 14.18
N HIS A 218 22.50 3.80 13.71
CA HIS A 218 21.17 4.29 14.07
C HIS A 218 20.02 3.32 13.74
N VAL A 219 20.24 2.41 12.79
CA VAL A 219 19.26 1.37 12.41
C VAL A 219 19.62 0.02 13.04
N GLY A 220 20.92 -0.32 13.04
CA GLY A 220 21.42 -1.60 13.52
C GLY A 220 21.27 -1.79 15.03
N LEU A 221 21.46 -0.74 15.83
CA LEU A 221 21.42 -0.84 17.28
C LEU A 221 20.00 -1.09 17.81
N PRO A 222 18.97 -0.34 17.38
CA PRO A 222 17.58 -0.66 17.75
C PRO A 222 17.17 -2.08 17.36
N LEU A 223 17.55 -2.55 16.16
CA LEU A 223 17.28 -3.92 15.72
C LEU A 223 17.98 -4.95 16.62
N SER A 224 19.23 -4.69 16.99
CA SER A 224 20.02 -5.55 17.89
C SER A 224 19.34 -5.70 19.25
N LEU A 225 18.88 -4.59 19.82
CA LEU A 225 18.20 -4.57 21.11
C LEU A 225 16.86 -5.31 21.06
N VAL A 226 16.04 -5.07 20.02
CA VAL A 226 14.75 -5.75 19.86
C VAL A 226 14.91 -7.26 19.72
N LEU A 227 15.94 -7.74 19.02
CA LEU A 227 16.23 -9.17 18.90
C LEU A 227 16.75 -9.77 20.21
N ALA A 228 17.58 -9.02 20.95
CA ALA A 228 18.07 -9.44 22.26
C ALA A 228 16.94 -9.51 23.30
N GLU A 229 16.04 -8.52 23.33
CA GLU A 229 14.84 -8.50 24.19
C GLU A 229 13.89 -9.68 23.90
N ARG A 230 13.89 -10.20 22.67
CA ARG A 230 13.16 -11.42 22.30
C ARG A 230 13.86 -12.73 22.68
N GLY A 231 14.98 -12.66 23.40
CA GLY A 231 15.70 -13.84 23.88
C GLY A 231 16.67 -14.44 22.85
N HIS A 232 16.97 -13.75 21.75
CA HIS A 232 18.03 -14.17 20.83
C HIS A 232 19.40 -13.74 21.35
N ARG A 233 20.42 -14.56 21.08
CA ARG A 233 21.81 -14.18 21.31
C ARG A 233 22.27 -13.28 20.16
N VAL A 234 22.37 -11.98 20.41
CA VAL A 234 22.74 -11.01 19.37
C VAL A 234 24.21 -10.59 19.52
N VAL A 235 24.94 -10.62 18.41
CA VAL A 235 26.31 -10.10 18.29
C VAL A 235 26.29 -8.88 17.37
N VAL A 236 26.75 -7.74 17.88
CA VAL A 236 26.91 -6.52 17.10
C VAL A 236 28.31 -6.50 16.49
N VAL A 237 28.38 -6.40 15.16
CA VAL A 237 29.63 -6.25 14.40
C VAL A 237 29.61 -4.90 13.71
N ASP A 238 30.58 -4.05 13.99
CA ASP A 238 30.67 -2.71 13.40
C ASP A 238 32.14 -2.30 13.23
N THR A 239 32.41 -1.43 12.26
CA THR A 239 33.75 -0.85 12.07
C THR A 239 33.99 0.36 12.97
N ALA A 240 32.93 0.97 13.52
CA ALA A 240 33.02 2.11 14.41
C ALA A 240 33.33 1.69 15.86
N ALA A 241 34.62 1.48 16.15
CA ALA A 241 35.10 1.04 17.47
C ALA A 241 34.61 1.91 18.64
N GLU A 242 34.58 3.24 18.46
CA GLU A 242 34.12 4.18 19.49
C GLU A 242 32.65 3.96 19.89
N LYS A 243 31.79 3.64 18.92
CA LYS A 243 30.37 3.35 19.18
C LYS A 243 30.20 2.01 19.89
N LEU A 244 30.98 1.01 19.51
CA LEU A 244 30.98 -0.30 20.19
C LEU A 244 31.40 -0.15 21.67
N GLU A 245 32.41 0.66 21.94
CA GLU A 245 32.85 0.94 23.32
C GLU A 245 31.81 1.72 24.11
N SER A 246 31.12 2.69 23.50
CA SER A 246 30.00 3.37 24.13
C SER A 246 28.89 2.37 24.50
N ILE A 247 28.47 1.52 23.55
CA ILE A 247 27.40 0.53 23.76
C ILE A 247 27.78 -0.48 24.87
N ARG A 248 29.05 -0.88 24.97
CA ARG A 248 29.52 -1.79 26.03
C ARG A 248 29.45 -1.18 27.43
N LYS A 249 29.56 0.15 27.53
CA LYS A 249 29.53 0.87 28.81
C LYS A 249 28.12 1.15 29.32
N GLY A 250 27.09 0.98 28.48
CA GLY A 250 25.71 1.35 28.76
C GLY A 250 25.44 2.80 28.38
#